data_AF-A0A382Q3U9-F1
#
_entry.id   AF-A0A382Q3U9-F1
#
_cell.length_a   1.000
_cell.length_b   1.000
_cell.length_c   1.000
_cell.angle_alpha   90.00
_cell.angle_beta   90.00
_cell.angle_gamma   90.00
#
_symmetry.space_group_name_H-M   'P 1'
#
loop_
_entity.id
_entity.type
_entity.pdbx_description
1 polymer ?
#
loop_
_entity_poly.entity_id
_entity_poly.type
_entity_poly.pdbx_seq_one_letter_code
_entity_poly.pdbx_strand_id
1 'polypeptide(L)' 'MLIDELDRTDEPFEAYLLEVLSDFQVTIPELGTITAKDPPLVVITSNRTREIHDALKRRCFYHWVDYPS' A
#
# COMPACT_ATOMS: atom_id res chain seq x y z
N MET A 1 -4.14 -6.74 6.42
CA MET A 1 -4.73 -5.70 5.55
C MET A 1 -4.44 -6.08 4.11
N LEU A 2 -5.47 -6.16 3.27
CA LEU A 2 -5.31 -6.39 1.82
C LEU A 2 -5.55 -5.05 1.11
N ILE A 3 -4.61 -4.66 0.25
CA ILE A 3 -4.73 -3.52 -0.66
C ILE A 3 -4.76 -4.10 -2.06
N ASP A 4 -5.87 -3.93 -2.76
CA ASP A 4 -6.07 -4.53 -4.08
C ASP A 4 -5.80 -3.52 -5.20
N GLU A 5 -5.23 -3.98 -6.31
CA GLU A 5 -5.03 -3.20 -7.55
C GLU A 5 -4.36 -1.83 -7.36
N LEU A 6 -3.23 -1.77 -6.62
CA LEU A 6 -2.55 -0.48 -6.33
C LEU A 6 -2.14 0.30 -7.60
N ASP A 7 -1.93 -0.39 -8.71
CA ASP A 7 -1.66 0.21 -10.01
C ASP A 7 -2.81 1.07 -10.56
N ARG A 8 -3.99 1.07 -9.94
CA ARG A 8 -5.11 1.92 -10.35
C ARG A 8 -5.16 3.28 -9.65
N THR A 9 -4.31 3.50 -8.65
CA THR A 9 -4.28 4.77 -7.89
C THR A 9 -3.42 5.80 -8.59
N ASP A 10 -3.45 7.05 -8.12
CA ASP A 10 -2.52 8.09 -8.54
C ASP A 10 -1.28 8.15 -7.63
N GLU A 11 -0.29 8.95 -8.03
CA GLU A 11 0.97 9.13 -7.31
C GLU A 11 0.80 9.78 -5.92
N PRO A 12 -0.06 10.81 -5.73
CA PRO A 12 -0.34 11.34 -4.40
C PRO A 12 -0.87 10.29 -3.42
N PHE A 13 -1.76 9.40 -3.89
CA PHE A 13 -2.26 8.32 -3.05
C PHE A 13 -1.16 7.33 -2.66
N GLU A 14 -0.24 6.99 -3.57
CA GLU A 14 0.90 6.13 -3.23
C GLU A 14 1.82 6.76 -2.18
N ALA A 15 2.09 8.06 -2.28
CA ALA A 15 2.88 8.78 -1.29
C ALA A 15 2.20 8.79 0.09
N TYR A 16 0.89 9.00 0.12
CA TYR A 16 0.11 8.89 1.34
C TYR A 16 0.10 7.47 1.91
N LEU A 17 -0.05 6.46 1.05
CA LEU A 17 0.00 5.07 1.48
C LEU A 17 1.36 4.74 2.10
N LEU A 18 2.46 5.27 1.55
CA LEU A 18 3.81 5.09 2.15
C LEU A 18 3.92 5.69 3.55
N GLU A 19 3.25 6.81 3.82
CA GLU A 19 3.15 7.40 5.16
C GLU A 19 2.36 6.47 6.09
N VAL A 20 1.18 6.02 5.66
CA VAL A 20 0.35 5.11 6.44
C VAL A 20 1.07 3.80 6.75
N LEU A 21 1.80 3.23 5.78
CA LEU A 21 2.56 1.99 5.97
C LEU A 21 3.84 2.18 6.80
N SER A 22 4.33 3.41 6.96
CA SER A 22 5.47 3.71 7.83
C SER A 22 5.08 3.62 9.29
N ASP A 23 3.97 4.26 9.65
CA ASP A 23 3.62 4.53 11.04
C ASP A 23 2.35 3.76 11.49
N PHE A 24 1.73 3.01 10.57
CA PHE A 24 0.46 2.32 10.76
C PHE A 24 -0.62 3.22 11.39
N GLN A 25 -0.64 4.48 10.96
CA GLN A 25 -1.58 5.49 11.40
C GLN A 25 -2.15 6.25 10.22
N VAL A 26 -3.35 6.81 10.41
CA VAL A 26 -4.06 7.60 9.41
C VAL A 26 -4.67 8.81 10.10
N THR A 27 -4.45 10.00 9.55
CA THR A 27 -5.09 11.23 10.07
C THR A 27 -6.26 11.61 9.19
N ILE A 28 -7.45 11.68 9.80
CA ILE A 28 -8.69 12.12 9.15
C ILE A 28 -9.07 13.46 9.77
N PRO A 29 -9.23 14.56 9.00
CA PRO A 29 -9.38 15.91 9.56
C PRO A 29 -10.47 16.02 10.63
N GLU A 30 -11.61 15.35 10.42
CA GLU A 30 -12.77 15.41 11.30
C GLU A 30 -12.68 14.44 12.51
N LEU A 31 -11.82 13.41 12.42
CA LEU A 31 -11.74 12.33 13.40
C LEU A 31 -10.41 12.29 14.16
N GLY A 32 -9.43 13.10 13.74
CA GLY A 32 -8.07 13.06 14.24
C GLY A 32 -7.27 11.87 13.73
N THR A 33 -6.18 11.55 14.42
CA THR A 33 -5.27 10.46 14.07
C THR A 33 -5.75 9.14 14.67
N ILE A 34 -5.87 8.13 13.82
CA ILE A 34 -6.22 6.75 14.17
C ILE A 34 -5.00 5.89 13.94
N THR A 35 -4.53 5.20 14.98
CA THR A 35 -3.36 4.33 14.94
C THR A 35 -3.78 2.87 15.14
N ALA A 36 -3.19 1.95 14.36
CA ALA A 36 -3.38 0.53 14.56
C ALA A 36 -2.78 0.09 15.90
N LYS A 37 -3.53 -0.67 16.70
CA LYS A 37 -3.03 -1.18 18.00
C LYS A 37 -1.84 -2.12 17.83
N ASP A 38 -1.90 -2.95 16.77
CA ASP A 38 -0.86 -3.90 16.41
C ASP A 38 -0.55 -3.72 14.91
N PRO A 39 0.73 -3.72 14.50
CA PRO A 39 1.10 -3.65 13.09
C PRO A 39 0.54 -4.85 12.30
N PRO A 40 -0.34 -4.64 11.30
CA PRO A 40 -0.91 -5.74 10.54
C PRO A 40 0.07 -6.29 9.51
N LEU A 41 -0.07 -7.58 9.18
CA LEU A 41 0.46 -8.10 7.92
C LEU A 41 -0.24 -7.38 6.75
N VAL A 42 0.55 -6.79 5.86
CA VAL A 42 0.05 -6.08 4.68
C VAL A 42 0.35 -6.89 3.43
N VAL A 43 -0.69 -7.15 2.64
CA VAL A 43 -0.58 -7.74 1.31
C VAL A 43 -1.08 -6.71 0.31
N ILE A 44 -0.29 -6.47 -0.74
CA ILE A 44 -0.60 -5.54 -1.81
C ILE A 44 -0.60 -6.33 -3.11
N THR A 45 -1.66 -6.20 -3.89
CA THR A 45 -1.75 -6.79 -5.23
C THR A 45 -1.69 -5.70 -6.28
N SER A 46 -1.31 -6.09 -7.49
CA SER A 46 -1.31 -5.22 -8.64
C SER A 46 -1.38 -6.03 -9.92
N ASN A 47 -2.13 -5.53 -10.90
CA ASN A 47 -2.15 -6.10 -12.26
C ASN A 47 -0.99 -5.56 -13.12
N ARG A 48 -0.12 -4.71 -12.55
CA ARG A 48 1.01 -4.06 -13.21
C ARG A 48 0.60 -3.32 -14.50
N THR A 49 -0.60 -2.74 -14.53
CA THR A 49 -1.05 -1.88 -15.63
C THR A 49 -0.25 -0.58 -15.71
N ARG A 50 0.32 -0.13 -14.59
CA ARG A 50 1.36 0.90 -14.50
C ARG A 50 2.48 0.47 -13.57
N GLU A 51 3.60 1.17 -13.66
CA GLU A 51 4.68 1.00 -12.67
C GLU A 51 4.28 1.59 -11.32
N ILE A 52 4.46 0.79 -10.27
CA ILE A 52 4.38 1.23 -8.87
C ILE A 52 5.66 2.00 -8.52
N HIS A 53 5.53 3.02 -7.66
CA HIS A 53 6.63 3.84 -7.23
C HIS A 53 7.75 3.01 -6.55
N ASP A 54 9.00 3.29 -6.92
CA ASP A 54 10.18 2.61 -6.38
C ASP A 54 10.27 2.59 -4.85
N ALA A 55 9.79 3.63 -4.17
CA ALA A 55 9.80 3.71 -2.72
C ALA A 55 8.94 2.60 -2.08
N LEU A 56 7.82 2.25 -2.71
CA LEU A 56 6.95 1.18 -2.24
C LEU A 56 7.55 -0.18 -2.56
N LYS A 57 8.08 -0.38 -3.78
CA LYS A 57 8.81 -1.60 -4.16
C LYS A 57 9.97 -1.91 -3.19
N ARG A 58 10.72 -0.90 -2.73
CA ARG A 58 11.85 -1.06 -1.80
C ARG A 58 11.45 -1.38 -0.36
N ARG A 59 10.18 -1.17 0.01
CA ARG A 59 9.64 -1.47 1.35
C ARG A 59 8.85 -2.78 1.39
N CYS A 60 8.72 -3.47 0.26
CA CYS A 60 7.93 -4.68 0.12
C CYS A 60 8.76 -5.86 -0.39
N PHE A 61 8.38 -7.07 0.04
CA PHE A 61 8.78 -8.28 -0.66
C PHE A 61 7.96 -8.40 -1.94
N TYR A 62 8.64 -8.44 -3.09
CA TYR A 62 7.99 -8.57 -4.38
C TYR A 62 7.85 -10.04 -4.77
N HIS A 63 6.64 -10.46 -5.12
CA HIS A 63 6.35 -11.78 -5.65
C HIS A 63 5.55 -11.64 -6.94
N TRP A 64 6.05 -12.28 -8.01
CA TRP A 64 5.35 -12.37 -9.28
C TRP A 64 4.51 -13.64 -9.31
N VAL A 65 3.24 -13.53 -9.70
CA VAL A 65 2.33 -14.66 -9.83
C VAL A 65 2.09 -14.90 -11.33
N ASP A 66 2.49 -16.07 -11.80
CA ASP A 66 2.22 -16.49 -13.18
C ASP A 66 0.76 -16.87 -13.40
N TYR A 67 0.33 -16.91 -14.66
CA TYR A 67 -1.01 -17.38 -15.01
C TYR A 67 -1.24 -18.82 -14.52
N PRO A 68 -2.47 -19.17 -14.09
CA PRO A 68 -2.81 -20.53 -13.71
C PRO A 68 -2.56 -21.51 -14.86
N SER A 69 -2.01 -22.68 -14.54
CA SER A 69 -1.84 -23.82 -15.46
C SER A 69 -3.15 -24.59 -15.67
#